data_AF-A0A7Y4X9U7-F1
#
_entry.id   AF-A0A7Y4X9U7-F1
#
_cell.length_a   1.000
_cell.length_b   1.000
_cell.length_c   1.000
_cell.angle_alpha   90.00
_cell.angle_beta   90.00
_cell.angle_gamma   90.00
#
_symmetry.space_group_name_H-M   'P 1'
#
loop_
_entity.id
_entity.type
_entity.pdbx_description
1 polymer ?
#
loop_
_entity_poly.entity_id
_entity_poly.type
_entity_poly.pdbx_seq_one_letter_code
_entity_poly.pdbx_strand_id
1 'polypeptide(L)'
;MLKGQTFSAIGRHLLFLIVNPSEKFRLTIDFSKTVAPGGNNALPPVAAAIGSTREPFQLEGGGSGRAFSAPLQPQIIEGQAYVAIDLGVDGVRFPDTRTGLMNLYGKEVVFDVRKPVAFARDISAISEEDYARLGPPSSLRNFPNDLLNPELEYSGLFENGLTSSSVMLQLTQPPQARHFVIKGEVFTANTSFRLLIGKKTVGAQQLATGAFTLRLPVEAGQGKKLINMYFSNADKMDGQISGKHIAKLTYIGYE
;
A
#
# COMPACT_ATOMS: atom_id res chain seq x y z
N MET A 1 8.79 -3.67 10.64
CA MET A 1 8.83 -4.83 9.72
C MET A 1 8.07 -5.97 10.34
N LEU A 2 7.50 -6.86 9.52
CA LEU A 2 6.77 -8.04 9.98
C LEU A 2 7.73 -9.09 10.53
N LYS A 3 7.47 -9.58 11.75
CA LYS A 3 8.32 -10.58 12.39
C LYS A 3 8.22 -11.91 11.64
N GLY A 4 9.36 -12.53 11.34
CA GLY A 4 9.43 -13.84 10.69
C GLY A 4 9.22 -13.82 9.17
N GLN A 5 9.06 -12.65 8.57
CA GLN A 5 8.93 -12.49 7.12
C GLN A 5 10.25 -12.02 6.50
N THR A 6 10.53 -12.51 5.29
CA THR A 6 11.68 -12.07 4.49
C THR A 6 11.31 -10.85 3.66
N PHE A 7 12.24 -9.91 3.54
CA PHE A 7 12.09 -8.73 2.71
C PHE A 7 13.32 -8.53 1.85
N SER A 8 13.12 -8.09 0.61
CA SER A 8 14.17 -7.71 -0.32
C SER A 8 14.17 -6.20 -0.51
N ALA A 9 15.31 -5.55 -0.29
CA ALA A 9 15.46 -4.13 -0.59
C ALA A 9 15.44 -3.94 -2.11
N ILE A 10 14.54 -3.09 -2.62
CA ILE A 10 14.36 -2.83 -4.05
C ILE A 10 14.70 -1.39 -4.41
N GLY A 11 15.37 -1.21 -5.55
CA GLY A 11 15.65 0.10 -6.14
C GLY A 11 14.50 0.60 -7.01
N ARG A 12 14.74 1.68 -7.76
CA ARG A 12 13.74 2.30 -8.64
C ARG A 12 13.32 1.39 -9.79
N HIS A 13 14.29 0.78 -10.46
CA HIS A 13 14.08 -0.03 -11.66
C HIS A 13 14.35 -1.50 -11.35
N LEU A 14 13.39 -2.35 -11.71
CA LEU A 14 13.50 -3.80 -11.62
C LEU A 14 13.14 -4.37 -13.00
N LEU A 15 14.00 -5.23 -13.55
CA LEU A 15 13.77 -5.89 -14.85
C LEU A 15 13.70 -7.40 -14.61
N PHE A 16 12.71 -8.04 -15.22
CA PHE A 16 12.45 -9.47 -15.09
C PHE A 16 12.30 -10.10 -16.46
N LEU A 17 12.93 -11.26 -16.64
CA LEU A 17 12.61 -12.20 -17.72
C LEU A 17 11.41 -13.05 -17.25
N ILE A 18 10.32 -13.07 -18.01
CA ILE A 18 9.19 -13.96 -17.76
C ILE A 18 9.32 -15.20 -18.64
N VAL A 19 9.28 -16.37 -17.99
CA VAL A 19 9.26 -17.66 -18.66
C VAL A 19 7.81 -18.06 -18.92
N ASN A 20 7.48 -18.38 -20.17
CA ASN A 20 6.13 -18.80 -20.61
C ASN A 20 5.01 -17.83 -20.19
N PRO A 21 5.06 -16.54 -20.59
CA PRO A 21 4.02 -15.58 -20.23
C PRO A 21 2.67 -15.98 -20.85
N SER A 22 1.59 -15.78 -20.10
CA SER A 22 0.26 -15.66 -20.67
C SER A 22 0.21 -14.49 -21.66
N GLU A 23 -0.73 -14.50 -22.62
CA GLU A 23 -0.86 -13.41 -23.59
C GLU A 23 -1.09 -12.05 -22.91
N LYS A 24 -1.87 -12.04 -21.82
CA LYS A 24 -2.06 -10.91 -20.92
C LYS A 24 -1.91 -11.37 -19.48
N PHE A 25 -1.26 -10.56 -18.67
CA PHE A 25 -1.10 -10.79 -17.24
C PHE A 25 -1.04 -9.46 -16.49
N ARG A 26 -1.10 -9.51 -15.17
CA ARG A 26 -0.84 -8.38 -14.28
C ARG A 26 0.46 -8.63 -13.54
N LEU A 27 1.16 -7.55 -13.26
CA LEU A 27 2.21 -7.58 -12.24
C LEU A 27 1.59 -7.26 -10.89
N THR A 28 2.04 -7.98 -9.88
CA THR A 28 1.77 -7.72 -8.47
C THR A 28 3.03 -7.23 -7.82
N ILE A 29 2.92 -6.19 -7.02
CA ILE A 29 3.98 -5.76 -6.11
C ILE A 29 3.41 -5.67 -4.69
N ASP A 30 4.09 -6.34 -3.78
CA ASP A 30 3.79 -6.31 -2.35
C ASP A 30 5.02 -5.80 -1.61
N PHE A 31 4.91 -4.65 -0.97
CA PHE A 31 6.06 -3.97 -0.40
C PHE A 31 5.72 -3.06 0.77
N SER A 32 6.75 -2.69 1.51
CA SER A 32 6.68 -1.79 2.65
C SER A 32 7.72 -0.67 2.54
N LYS A 33 7.27 0.55 2.80
CA LYS A 33 8.09 1.74 3.07
C LYS A 33 8.00 2.19 4.53
N THR A 34 7.43 1.36 5.42
CA THR A 34 7.33 1.64 6.87
C THR A 34 8.68 1.97 7.53
N VAL A 35 9.77 1.42 6.99
CA VAL A 35 11.14 1.62 7.47
C VAL A 35 12.03 2.16 6.35
N ALA A 36 11.46 2.97 5.45
CA ALA A 36 12.18 3.51 4.31
C ALA A 36 13.33 4.42 4.77
N PRO A 37 14.47 4.40 4.05
CA PRO A 37 15.56 5.32 4.35
C PRO A 37 15.11 6.78 4.22
N GLY A 38 15.65 7.65 5.08
CA GLY A 38 15.30 9.08 5.12
C GLY A 38 13.95 9.42 5.78
N GLY A 39 13.22 8.43 6.32
CA GLY A 39 11.96 8.66 7.04
C GLY A 39 10.76 9.04 6.16
N ASN A 40 10.92 9.01 4.83
CA ASN A 40 9.81 9.22 3.90
C ASN A 40 9.05 7.91 3.66
N ASN A 41 7.92 7.79 4.35
CA ASN A 41 7.06 6.60 4.28
C ASN A 41 6.00 6.68 3.17
N ALA A 42 5.95 7.75 2.37
CA ALA A 42 4.99 7.87 1.27
C ALA A 42 5.23 6.79 0.21
N LEU A 43 4.18 6.11 -0.22
CA LEU A 43 4.25 5.14 -1.31
C LEU A 43 4.54 5.87 -2.64
N PRO A 44 5.27 5.26 -3.58
CA PRO A 44 5.64 5.94 -4.82
C PRO A 44 4.40 6.16 -5.71
N PRO A 45 3.97 7.42 -5.95
CA PRO A 45 2.67 7.70 -6.58
C PRO A 45 2.65 7.45 -8.10
N VAL A 46 3.84 7.28 -8.69
CA VAL A 46 4.04 7.08 -10.14
C VAL A 46 4.64 5.71 -10.45
N ALA A 47 4.56 4.77 -9.49
CA ALA A 47 5.02 3.41 -9.72
C ALA A 47 4.21 2.77 -10.86
N ALA A 48 4.90 2.07 -11.76
CA ALA A 48 4.28 1.46 -12.91
C ALA A 48 4.88 0.09 -13.24
N ALA A 49 4.04 -0.80 -13.74
CA ALA A 49 4.42 -1.99 -14.48
C ALA A 49 4.69 -1.60 -15.94
N ILE A 50 5.75 -2.15 -16.52
CA ILE A 50 6.18 -1.85 -17.88
C ILE A 50 6.31 -3.17 -18.64
N GLY A 51 5.53 -3.30 -19.71
CA GLY A 51 5.66 -4.34 -20.72
C GLY A 51 5.60 -3.68 -22.09
N SER A 52 4.68 -4.11 -22.95
CA SER A 52 4.37 -3.40 -24.20
C SER A 52 3.76 -2.01 -23.95
N THR A 53 3.09 -1.83 -22.82
CA THR A 53 2.57 -0.54 -22.32
C THR A 53 3.12 -0.24 -20.93
N ARG A 54 2.95 1.01 -20.47
CA ARG A 54 3.26 1.43 -19.11
C ARG A 54 1.97 1.61 -18.33
N GLU A 55 1.73 0.72 -17.37
CA GLU A 55 0.51 0.69 -16.58
C GLU A 55 0.79 1.10 -15.13
N PRO A 56 0.12 2.14 -14.59
CA PRO A 56 0.35 2.57 -13.21
C PRO A 56 -0.19 1.55 -12.19
N PHE A 57 0.51 1.41 -11.07
CA PHE A 57 -0.05 0.76 -9.88
C PHE A 57 -0.96 1.72 -9.12
N GLN A 58 -2.10 1.22 -8.63
CA GLN A 58 -2.99 1.99 -7.77
C GLN A 58 -2.44 2.01 -6.34
N LEU A 59 -1.62 3.01 -6.03
CA LEU A 59 -0.98 3.19 -4.73
C LEU A 59 -1.34 4.56 -4.16
N GLU A 60 -1.93 4.56 -2.96
CA GLU A 60 -2.26 5.78 -2.25
C GLU A 60 -1.63 5.80 -0.85
N GLY A 61 -1.28 6.99 -0.38
CA GLY A 61 -0.84 7.18 1.00
C GLY A 61 0.60 6.72 1.28
N GLY A 62 0.83 6.21 2.49
CA GLY A 62 2.14 5.80 3.00
C GLY A 62 2.10 4.48 3.77
N GLY A 63 3.28 3.93 4.09
CA GLY A 63 3.40 2.66 4.81
C GLY A 63 3.66 1.49 3.87
N SER A 64 2.72 0.57 3.74
CA SER A 64 2.82 -0.64 2.92
C SER A 64 1.67 -0.73 1.93
N GLY A 65 1.84 -1.60 0.92
CA GLY A 65 0.79 -1.91 -0.03
C GLY A 65 1.07 -3.18 -0.83
N ARG A 66 -0.01 -3.80 -1.27
CA ARG A 66 -0.06 -4.87 -2.27
C ARG A 66 -0.96 -4.39 -3.38
N ALA A 67 -0.40 -4.18 -4.57
CA ALA A 67 -1.10 -3.60 -5.71
C ALA A 67 -0.91 -4.44 -6.97
N PHE A 68 -1.92 -4.41 -7.83
CA PHE A 68 -1.91 -5.07 -9.13
C PHE A 68 -1.90 -4.01 -10.24
N SER A 69 -1.16 -4.26 -11.31
CA SER A 69 -1.23 -3.40 -12.49
C SER A 69 -2.54 -3.62 -13.26
N ALA A 70 -2.83 -2.74 -14.22
CA ALA A 70 -3.72 -3.11 -15.32
C ALA A 70 -3.11 -4.27 -16.15
N PRO A 71 -3.90 -4.98 -16.96
CA PRO A 71 -3.39 -6.07 -17.78
C PRO A 71 -2.40 -5.53 -18.81
N LEU A 72 -1.24 -6.17 -18.92
CA LEU A 72 -0.22 -5.86 -19.90
C LEU A 72 0.27 -7.11 -20.62
N GLN A 73 0.97 -6.89 -21.74
CA GLN A 73 1.71 -7.92 -22.46
C GLN A 73 3.20 -7.71 -22.20
N PRO A 74 4.05 -8.75 -22.29
CA PRO A 74 5.47 -8.58 -22.10
C PRO A 74 6.08 -7.86 -23.31
N GLN A 75 7.23 -7.21 -23.10
CA GLN A 75 8.04 -6.70 -24.20
C GLN A 75 8.94 -7.82 -24.71
N ILE A 76 8.91 -8.10 -26.02
CA ILE A 76 9.78 -9.11 -26.62
C ILE A 76 11.09 -8.47 -27.05
N ILE A 77 12.20 -8.95 -26.49
CA ILE A 77 13.57 -8.52 -26.81
C ILE A 77 14.35 -9.78 -27.19
N GLU A 78 14.83 -9.86 -28.43
CA GLU A 78 15.58 -11.01 -28.94
C GLU A 78 14.87 -12.36 -28.72
N GLY A 79 13.54 -12.39 -28.89
CA GLY A 79 12.73 -13.60 -28.73
C GLY A 79 12.41 -13.97 -27.28
N GLN A 80 12.84 -13.16 -26.31
CA GLN A 80 12.58 -13.37 -24.89
C GLN A 80 11.60 -12.33 -24.34
N ALA A 81 10.75 -12.75 -23.40
CA ALA A 81 9.71 -11.92 -22.82
C ALA A 81 10.21 -11.20 -21.56
N TYR A 82 10.23 -9.87 -21.59
CA TYR A 82 10.66 -9.02 -20.49
C TYR A 82 9.52 -8.16 -19.97
N VAL A 83 9.61 -7.86 -18.67
CA VAL A 83 8.82 -6.81 -18.02
C VAL A 83 9.69 -6.07 -17.03
N ALA A 84 9.28 -4.84 -16.71
CA ALA A 84 9.93 -4.06 -15.68
C ALA A 84 8.91 -3.45 -14.70
N ILE A 85 9.42 -3.08 -13.53
CA ILE A 85 8.75 -2.19 -12.58
C ILE A 85 9.63 -0.94 -12.47
N ASP A 86 9.00 0.22 -12.61
CA ASP A 86 9.61 1.52 -12.30
C ASP A 86 8.82 2.15 -11.16
N LEU A 87 9.44 2.27 -9.98
CA LEU A 87 8.84 2.93 -8.83
C LEU A 87 8.79 4.47 -8.98
N GLY A 88 9.44 5.02 -10.01
CA GLY A 88 9.37 6.43 -10.40
C GLY A 88 10.01 7.41 -9.42
N VAL A 89 10.64 6.93 -8.36
CA VAL A 89 11.42 7.73 -7.40
C VAL A 89 12.78 7.11 -7.20
N ASP A 90 13.81 7.94 -7.08
CA ASP A 90 15.16 7.46 -6.79
C ASP A 90 15.27 7.06 -5.32
N GLY A 91 15.97 5.96 -5.07
CA GLY A 91 16.22 5.50 -3.71
C GLY A 91 17.19 6.42 -2.98
N VAL A 92 17.09 6.41 -1.66
CA VAL A 92 17.95 7.20 -0.76
C VAL A 92 18.73 6.26 0.16
N ARG A 93 19.87 6.73 0.66
CA ARG A 93 20.70 5.94 1.59
C ARG A 93 20.07 5.92 2.97
N PHE A 94 20.35 4.87 3.73
CA PHE A 94 20.09 4.89 5.17
C PHE A 94 20.97 5.95 5.84
N PRO A 95 20.45 6.64 6.87
CA PRO A 95 21.26 7.57 7.64
C PRO A 95 22.37 6.80 8.35
N ASP A 96 23.62 7.21 8.15
CA ASP A 96 24.77 6.68 8.88
C ASP A 96 24.75 7.23 10.31
N THR A 97 24.08 6.51 11.21
CA THR A 97 24.04 6.89 12.63
C THR A 97 25.27 6.31 13.34
N ARG A 98 26.15 7.18 13.84
CA ARG A 98 27.31 6.78 14.64
C ARG A 98 27.16 7.25 16.07
N THR A 99 27.47 6.39 17.02
CA THR A 99 27.34 6.68 18.44
C THR A 99 28.66 6.43 19.18
N GLY A 100 28.86 7.14 20.29
CA GLY A 100 30.04 6.99 21.15
C GLY A 100 31.38 7.15 20.41
N LEU A 101 32.34 6.27 20.73
CA LEU A 101 33.70 6.31 20.19
C LEU A 101 33.76 6.10 18.67
N MET A 102 32.74 5.49 18.04
CA MET A 102 32.66 5.36 16.58
C MET A 102 32.54 6.72 15.88
N ASN A 103 32.11 7.77 16.59
CA ASN A 103 32.05 9.12 16.05
C ASN A 103 33.42 9.82 16.00
N LEU A 104 34.48 9.22 16.55
CA LEU A 104 35.82 9.80 16.50
C LEU A 104 36.60 9.40 15.23
N TYR A 105 36.19 8.35 14.52
CA TYR A 105 36.95 7.80 13.40
C TYR A 105 36.08 7.44 12.19
N GLY A 106 36.69 7.46 11.00
CA GLY A 106 36.13 6.91 9.77
C GLY A 106 34.90 7.64 9.21
N LYS A 107 34.67 8.93 9.55
CA LYS A 107 33.44 9.69 9.21
C LYS A 107 33.09 9.74 7.72
N GLU A 108 34.06 9.45 6.86
CA GLU A 108 33.92 9.45 5.41
C GLU A 108 33.55 8.06 4.83
N VAL A 109 33.58 7.00 5.66
CA VAL A 109 33.22 5.64 5.26
C VAL A 109 31.71 5.42 5.41
N VAL A 110 31.01 5.28 4.29
CA VAL A 110 29.57 4.97 4.27
C VAL A 110 29.37 3.50 4.67
N PHE A 111 28.51 3.22 5.65
CA PHE A 111 28.27 1.83 6.08
C PHE A 111 27.34 1.06 5.14
N ASP A 112 26.35 1.74 4.58
CA ASP A 112 25.44 1.18 3.58
C ASP A 112 25.34 2.08 2.36
N VAL A 113 25.99 1.66 1.28
CA VAL A 113 25.98 2.40 0.00
C VAL A 113 24.68 2.23 -0.77
N ARG A 114 23.84 1.27 -0.39
CA ARG A 114 22.59 0.95 -1.10
C ARG A 114 21.62 2.12 -1.01
N LYS A 115 20.88 2.31 -2.09
CA LYS A 115 19.83 3.32 -2.23
C LYS A 115 18.50 2.63 -2.52
N PRO A 116 17.89 1.93 -1.55
CA PRO A 116 16.60 1.32 -1.78
C PRO A 116 15.49 2.37 -1.77
N VAL A 117 14.43 2.09 -2.51
CA VAL A 117 13.18 2.84 -2.51
C VAL A 117 12.21 2.24 -1.50
N ALA A 118 12.18 0.91 -1.42
CA ALA A 118 11.24 0.14 -0.59
C ALA A 118 11.77 -1.26 -0.27
N PHE A 119 11.01 -2.00 0.52
CA PHE A 119 11.26 -3.40 0.85
C PHE A 119 10.14 -4.27 0.30
N ALA A 120 10.42 -5.06 -0.74
CA ALA A 120 9.48 -5.99 -1.33
C ALA A 120 9.36 -7.28 -0.50
N ARG A 121 8.13 -7.79 -0.41
CA ARG A 121 7.79 -9.13 0.11
C ARG A 121 7.55 -10.10 -1.03
N ASP A 122 6.85 -9.65 -2.05
CA ASP A 122 6.44 -10.46 -3.19
C ASP A 122 6.38 -9.58 -4.45
N ILE A 123 6.89 -10.12 -5.55
CA ILE A 123 6.76 -9.58 -6.90
C ILE A 123 6.44 -10.76 -7.79
N SER A 124 5.27 -10.73 -8.40
CA SER A 124 4.72 -11.87 -9.13
C SER A 124 4.04 -11.39 -10.41
N ALA A 125 4.01 -12.26 -11.43
CA ALA A 125 3.15 -12.09 -12.60
C ALA A 125 1.98 -13.08 -12.47
N ILE A 126 0.75 -12.58 -12.60
CA ILE A 126 -0.46 -13.39 -12.47
C ILE A 126 -1.36 -13.26 -13.69
N SER A 127 -2.05 -14.34 -14.07
CA SER A 127 -3.00 -14.31 -15.18
C SER A 127 -4.23 -13.45 -14.85
N GLU A 128 -4.96 -13.01 -15.88
CA GLU A 128 -6.24 -12.32 -15.68
C GLU A 128 -7.26 -13.22 -14.97
N GLU A 129 -7.22 -14.52 -15.27
CA GLU A 129 -8.09 -15.53 -14.66
C GLU A 129 -7.80 -15.69 -13.16
N ASP A 130 -6.53 -15.72 -12.77
CA ASP A 130 -6.11 -15.75 -11.37
C ASP A 130 -6.55 -14.49 -10.63
N TYR A 131 -6.33 -13.32 -11.24
CA TYR A 131 -6.75 -12.05 -10.67
C TYR A 131 -8.27 -11.96 -10.48
N ALA A 132 -9.03 -12.43 -11.46
CA ALA A 132 -10.49 -12.48 -11.39
C ALA A 132 -10.97 -13.39 -10.24
N ARG A 133 -10.26 -14.48 -9.97
CA ARG A 133 -10.56 -15.44 -8.89
C ARG A 133 -10.23 -14.96 -7.47
N LEU A 134 -9.41 -13.92 -7.30
CA LEU A 134 -9.06 -13.42 -5.96
C LEU A 134 -10.33 -13.13 -5.14
N GLY A 135 -10.40 -13.60 -3.89
CA GLY A 135 -11.51 -13.37 -2.98
C GLY A 135 -11.06 -12.53 -1.78
N PRO A 136 -10.91 -11.20 -1.93
CA PRO A 136 -10.52 -10.35 -0.81
C PRO A 136 -11.43 -10.56 0.40
N PRO A 137 -10.91 -10.44 1.63
CA PRO A 137 -11.71 -10.64 2.82
C PRO A 137 -12.84 -9.60 2.92
N SER A 138 -13.85 -9.88 3.73
CA SER A 138 -14.91 -8.90 4.01
C SER A 138 -14.54 -7.90 5.10
N SER A 139 -13.53 -8.21 5.91
CA SER A 139 -13.02 -7.35 6.99
C SER A 139 -11.57 -7.65 7.34
N LEU A 140 -10.88 -6.66 7.91
CA LEU A 140 -9.58 -6.75 8.55
C LEU A 140 -9.73 -6.40 10.04
N ARG A 141 -9.17 -7.23 10.92
CA ARG A 141 -9.31 -7.19 12.38
C ARG A 141 -7.96 -7.40 13.08
N ASN A 142 -7.08 -8.22 12.50
CA ASN A 142 -5.82 -8.64 13.10
C ASN A 142 -4.65 -8.05 12.33
N PHE A 143 -4.16 -6.89 12.76
CA PHE A 143 -2.95 -6.30 12.19
C PHE A 143 -1.70 -6.83 12.92
N PRO A 144 -0.64 -7.26 12.21
CA PRO A 144 -0.45 -7.20 10.77
C PRO A 144 -1.04 -8.36 9.95
N ASN A 145 -1.44 -9.46 10.61
CA ASN A 145 -1.67 -10.75 9.95
C ASN A 145 -2.66 -10.68 8.76
N ASP A 146 -3.70 -9.87 8.85
CA ASP A 146 -4.69 -9.75 7.78
C ASP A 146 -4.12 -9.01 6.54
N LEU A 147 -3.08 -8.17 6.70
CA LEU A 147 -2.37 -7.53 5.59
C LEU A 147 -1.48 -8.51 4.82
N LEU A 148 -1.20 -9.69 5.36
CA LEU A 148 -0.46 -10.75 4.69
C LEU A 148 -1.34 -11.61 3.77
N ASN A 149 -2.64 -11.34 3.68
CA ASN A 149 -3.52 -12.07 2.80
C ASN A 149 -3.16 -11.78 1.32
N PRO A 150 -2.72 -12.78 0.52
CA PRO A 150 -2.30 -12.56 -0.87
C PRO A 150 -3.45 -12.12 -1.79
N GLU A 151 -4.71 -12.32 -1.37
CA GLU A 151 -5.91 -11.93 -2.09
C GLU A 151 -6.38 -10.50 -1.78
N LEU A 152 -5.72 -9.80 -0.85
CA LEU A 152 -6.02 -8.43 -0.49
C LEU A 152 -5.21 -7.45 -1.35
N GLU A 153 -5.90 -6.59 -2.09
CA GLU A 153 -5.30 -5.38 -2.68
C GLU A 153 -5.46 -4.21 -1.71
N TYR A 154 -4.36 -3.55 -1.35
CA TYR A 154 -4.38 -2.43 -0.40
C TYR A 154 -3.17 -1.51 -0.54
N SER A 155 -3.31 -0.27 -0.04
CA SER A 155 -2.22 0.69 0.15
C SER A 155 -2.58 1.71 1.23
N GLY A 156 -1.56 2.38 1.78
CA GLY A 156 -1.75 3.48 2.74
C GLY A 156 -1.84 3.06 4.21
N LEU A 157 -1.64 1.77 4.50
CA LEU A 157 -1.57 1.21 5.84
C LEU A 157 -0.15 0.81 6.21
N PHE A 158 0.27 1.14 7.42
CA PHE A 158 1.45 0.58 8.03
C PHE A 158 1.15 -0.81 8.61
N GLU A 159 2.18 -1.64 8.74
CA GLU A 159 2.05 -3.04 9.19
C GLU A 159 1.25 -3.19 10.49
N ASN A 160 1.37 -2.23 11.42
CA ASN A 160 0.74 -2.27 12.74
C ASN A 160 -0.68 -1.68 12.78
N GLY A 161 -1.29 -1.42 11.62
CA GLY A 161 -2.62 -0.82 11.50
C GLY A 161 -2.63 0.71 11.61
N LEU A 162 -1.47 1.38 11.71
CA LEU A 162 -1.42 2.83 11.56
C LEU A 162 -1.81 3.22 10.13
N THR A 163 -2.45 4.37 9.98
CA THR A 163 -2.88 4.91 8.68
C THR A 163 -2.06 6.12 8.29
N SER A 164 -1.88 6.30 6.99
CA SER A 164 -1.52 7.60 6.42
C SER A 164 -2.77 8.46 6.14
N SER A 165 -2.63 9.58 5.43
CA SER A 165 -3.75 10.45 5.03
C SER A 165 -4.69 9.84 3.98
N SER A 166 -4.23 8.87 3.21
CA SER A 166 -5.10 8.07 2.35
C SER A 166 -4.89 6.59 2.60
N VAL A 167 -5.97 5.82 2.50
CA VAL A 167 -5.95 4.37 2.54
C VAL A 167 -6.86 3.87 1.43
N MET A 168 -6.35 2.95 0.63
CA MET A 168 -7.11 2.23 -0.38
C MET A 168 -7.09 0.75 -0.02
N LEU A 169 -8.23 0.07 -0.13
CA LEU A 169 -8.32 -1.38 0.04
C LEU A 169 -9.46 -1.95 -0.80
N GLN A 170 -9.32 -3.18 -1.27
CA GLN A 170 -10.40 -3.92 -1.91
C GLN A 170 -10.92 -4.98 -0.95
N LEU A 171 -12.21 -4.93 -0.62
CA LEU A 171 -12.88 -5.91 0.25
C LEU A 171 -14.07 -6.54 -0.45
N THR A 172 -14.46 -7.74 -0.05
CA THR A 172 -15.66 -8.40 -0.56
C THR A 172 -16.87 -8.03 0.30
N GLN A 173 -17.89 -7.44 -0.30
CA GLN A 173 -19.17 -7.18 0.35
C GLN A 173 -20.02 -8.46 0.39
N PRO A 174 -20.41 -8.96 1.57
CA PRO A 174 -21.40 -10.03 1.69
C PRO A 174 -22.81 -9.54 1.32
N PRO A 175 -23.69 -10.38 0.71
CA PRO A 175 -25.06 -9.99 0.33
C PRO A 175 -25.91 -9.42 1.46
N GLN A 176 -25.71 -9.94 2.67
CA GLN A 176 -26.42 -9.56 3.89
C GLN A 176 -25.84 -8.33 4.59
N ALA A 177 -24.66 -7.83 4.19
CA ALA A 177 -24.05 -6.68 4.84
C ALA A 177 -24.93 -5.43 4.64
N ARG A 178 -25.07 -4.66 5.71
CA ARG A 178 -25.85 -3.41 5.75
C ARG A 178 -25.03 -2.24 6.24
N HIS A 179 -23.88 -2.50 6.85
CA HIS A 179 -23.00 -1.47 7.34
C HIS A 179 -21.56 -1.72 6.89
N PHE A 180 -20.82 -0.63 6.74
CA PHE A 180 -19.38 -0.62 6.74
C PHE A 180 -18.91 -0.04 8.08
N VAL A 181 -18.07 -0.78 8.78
CA VAL A 181 -17.65 -0.46 10.14
C VAL A 181 -16.15 -0.22 10.18
N ILE A 182 -15.76 0.85 10.87
CA ILE A 182 -14.37 1.24 11.08
C ILE A 182 -14.20 1.53 12.56
N LYS A 183 -13.22 0.89 13.20
CA LYS A 183 -12.88 1.10 14.60
C LYS A 183 -11.41 1.42 14.72
N GLY A 184 -11.06 2.32 15.62
CA GLY A 184 -9.67 2.69 15.84
C GLY A 184 -9.53 3.84 16.80
N GLU A 185 -8.35 4.44 16.77
CA GLU A 185 -7.96 5.60 17.56
C GLU A 185 -7.35 6.67 16.65
N VAL A 186 -7.79 7.92 16.78
CA VAL A 186 -7.21 9.07 16.08
C VAL A 186 -6.27 9.81 17.02
N PHE A 187 -5.07 10.15 16.55
CA PHE A 187 -4.06 10.84 17.37
C PHE A 187 -4.06 12.36 17.19
N THR A 188 -4.71 12.86 16.15
CA THR A 188 -4.74 14.28 15.79
C THR A 188 -6.13 14.89 16.01
N ALA A 189 -6.17 16.01 16.72
CA ALA A 189 -7.41 16.77 16.88
C ALA A 189 -7.90 17.31 15.52
N ASN A 190 -9.21 17.52 15.41
CA ASN A 190 -9.86 18.06 14.21
C ASN A 190 -9.54 17.26 12.93
N THR A 191 -9.54 15.93 13.02
CA THR A 191 -9.37 15.07 11.85
C THR A 191 -10.69 14.92 11.11
N SER A 192 -10.77 15.40 9.88
CA SER A 192 -11.87 15.10 8.97
C SER A 192 -11.66 13.72 8.34
N PHE A 193 -12.70 12.92 8.36
CA PHE A 193 -12.74 11.59 7.76
C PHE A 193 -13.74 11.56 6.61
N ARG A 194 -13.38 10.87 5.52
CA ARG A 194 -14.27 10.61 4.39
C ARG A 194 -14.08 9.20 3.86
N LEU A 195 -15.19 8.48 3.67
CA LEU A 195 -15.25 7.13 3.12
C LEU A 195 -15.92 7.13 1.75
N LEU A 196 -15.27 6.50 0.77
CA LEU A 196 -15.85 6.19 -0.53
C LEU A 196 -15.86 4.68 -0.71
N ILE A 197 -16.95 4.17 -1.27
CA ILE A 197 -17.06 2.80 -1.76
C ILE A 197 -17.31 2.88 -3.26
N GLY A 198 -16.39 2.34 -4.06
CA GLY A 198 -16.28 2.63 -5.48
C GLY A 198 -16.04 4.12 -5.70
N LYS A 199 -16.99 4.79 -6.36
CA LYS A 199 -16.96 6.24 -6.63
C LYS A 199 -17.92 7.05 -5.76
N LYS A 200 -18.69 6.39 -4.87
CA LYS A 200 -19.74 7.03 -4.07
C LYS A 200 -19.24 7.32 -2.66
N THR A 201 -19.40 8.56 -2.21
CA THR A 201 -19.20 8.93 -0.81
C THR A 201 -20.27 8.26 0.04
N VAL A 202 -19.84 7.41 0.98
CA VAL A 202 -20.71 6.67 1.91
C VAL A 202 -20.86 7.42 3.22
N GLY A 203 -19.82 8.13 3.65
CA GLY A 203 -19.88 8.95 4.85
C GLY A 203 -18.72 9.94 4.92
N ALA A 204 -18.97 11.05 5.59
CA ALA A 204 -17.95 12.01 5.98
C ALA A 204 -18.26 12.52 7.39
N GLN A 205 -17.26 12.60 8.26
CA GLN A 205 -17.45 13.02 9.64
C GLN A 205 -16.18 13.65 10.21
N GLN A 206 -16.36 14.53 11.18
CA GLN A 206 -15.26 15.02 12.00
C GLN A 206 -14.99 14.04 13.15
N LEU A 207 -13.74 13.61 13.29
CA LEU A 207 -13.28 12.73 14.36
C LEU A 207 -12.55 13.55 15.42
N ALA A 208 -12.94 13.33 16.67
CA ALA A 208 -12.19 13.80 17.83
C ALA A 208 -10.96 12.92 18.07
N THR A 209 -9.95 13.47 18.76
CA THR A 209 -8.82 12.68 19.25
C THR A 209 -9.31 11.57 20.19
N GLY A 210 -8.73 10.38 20.06
CA GLY A 210 -9.05 9.20 20.86
C GLY A 210 -9.80 8.12 20.09
N ALA A 211 -10.42 7.20 20.83
CA ALA A 211 -11.11 6.04 20.26
C ALA A 211 -12.37 6.45 19.49
N PHE A 212 -12.62 5.80 18.36
CA PHE A 212 -13.80 6.03 17.54
C PHE A 212 -14.37 4.72 17.00
N THR A 213 -15.67 4.75 16.69
CA THR A 213 -16.35 3.70 15.93
C THR A 213 -17.30 4.37 14.94
N LEU A 214 -17.04 4.17 13.65
CA LEU A 214 -17.92 4.58 12.58
C LEU A 214 -18.71 3.38 12.10
N ARG A 215 -20.02 3.53 12.04
CA ARG A 215 -20.94 2.53 11.47
C ARG A 215 -21.77 3.22 10.40
N LEU A 216 -21.36 3.05 9.15
CA LEU A 216 -21.93 3.76 8.01
C LEU A 216 -22.84 2.80 7.22
N PRO A 217 -24.08 3.19 6.90
CA PRO A 217 -24.97 2.35 6.12
C PRO A 217 -24.42 2.14 4.71
N VAL A 218 -24.52 0.92 4.19
CA VAL A 218 -24.17 0.59 2.80
C VAL A 218 -25.37 0.00 2.08
N GLU A 219 -25.46 0.28 0.78
CA GLU A 219 -26.47 -0.32 -0.08
C GLU A 219 -26.26 -1.84 -0.15
N ALA A 220 -27.37 -2.57 -0.25
CA ALA A 220 -27.32 -4.01 -0.50
C ALA A 220 -26.54 -4.27 -1.80
N GLY A 221 -25.62 -5.22 -1.73
CA GLY A 221 -24.73 -5.53 -2.84
C GLY A 221 -23.89 -6.75 -2.53
N GLN A 222 -23.11 -7.17 -3.51
CA GLN A 222 -22.21 -8.30 -3.36
C GLN A 222 -20.94 -8.11 -4.19
N GLY A 223 -19.90 -8.88 -3.84
CA GLY A 223 -18.64 -8.95 -4.58
C GLY A 223 -17.62 -7.92 -4.16
N LYS A 224 -16.53 -7.82 -4.93
CA LYS A 224 -15.38 -6.97 -4.60
C LYS A 224 -15.76 -5.49 -4.71
N LYS A 225 -15.37 -4.69 -3.72
CA LYS A 225 -15.59 -3.25 -3.65
C LYS A 225 -14.28 -2.55 -3.32
N LEU A 226 -13.96 -1.53 -4.11
CA LEU A 226 -12.87 -0.61 -3.80
C LEU A 226 -13.32 0.33 -2.68
N ILE A 227 -12.52 0.44 -1.63
CA ILE A 227 -12.78 1.29 -0.48
C ILE A 227 -11.64 2.30 -0.40
N ASN A 228 -11.99 3.58 -0.39
CA ASN A 228 -11.04 4.66 -0.22
C ASN A 228 -11.41 5.44 1.04
N MET A 229 -10.44 5.61 1.93
CA MET A 229 -10.57 6.39 3.15
C MET A 229 -9.58 7.54 3.12
N TYR A 230 -10.09 8.73 3.41
CA TYR A 230 -9.28 9.93 3.49
C TYR A 230 -9.35 10.48 4.91
N PHE A 231 -8.18 10.73 5.47
CA PHE A 231 -7.98 11.40 6.75
C PHE A 231 -7.21 12.70 6.48
N SER A 232 -7.80 13.83 6.84
CA SER A 232 -7.15 15.13 6.72
C SER A 232 -7.30 15.89 8.03
N ASN A 233 -6.28 16.64 8.45
CA ASN A 233 -6.52 17.68 9.43
C ASN A 233 -7.36 18.78 8.75
N ALA A 234 -8.37 19.31 9.43
CA ALA A 234 -9.23 20.36 8.84
C ALA A 234 -8.42 21.56 8.28
N ASP A 235 -7.24 21.83 8.84
CA ASP A 235 -6.32 22.90 8.39
C ASP A 235 -5.47 22.55 7.15
N LYS A 236 -5.49 21.29 6.69
CA LYS A 236 -4.76 20.79 5.51
C LYS A 236 -5.67 19.93 4.63
N MET A 237 -6.63 20.57 3.98
CA MET A 237 -7.46 19.95 2.92
C MET A 237 -6.74 19.91 1.54
N ASP A 238 -5.41 20.07 1.48
CA ASP A 238 -4.66 20.17 0.21
C ASP A 238 -4.13 18.83 -0.32
N GLY A 239 -4.60 17.69 0.21
CA GLY A 239 -4.26 16.37 -0.34
C GLY A 239 -2.79 15.99 -0.22
N GLN A 240 -1.98 16.74 0.55
CA GLN A 240 -0.58 16.39 0.76
C GLN A 240 -0.47 15.10 1.59
N ILE A 241 0.21 14.10 1.01
CA ILE A 241 0.58 12.85 1.67
C ILE A 241 1.58 13.18 2.77
N SER A 242 1.10 13.32 3.99
CA SER A 242 1.93 13.47 5.18
C SER A 242 2.40 12.09 5.64
N GLY A 243 3.71 11.90 5.78
CA GLY A 243 4.29 10.71 6.41
C GLY A 243 3.97 10.55 7.91
N LYS A 244 3.15 11.43 8.49
CA LYS A 244 2.66 11.32 9.87
C LYS A 244 1.49 10.34 9.95
N HIS A 245 1.54 9.46 10.94
CA HIS A 245 0.43 8.58 11.28
C HIS A 245 -0.75 9.40 11.82
N ILE A 246 -1.96 9.17 11.29
CA ILE A 246 -3.15 9.94 11.69
C ILE A 246 -4.02 9.15 12.64
N ALA A 247 -4.26 7.88 12.31
CA ALA A 247 -5.05 6.98 13.13
C ALA A 247 -4.38 5.60 13.22
N LYS A 248 -4.82 4.80 14.19
CA LYS A 248 -4.57 3.37 14.26
C LYS A 248 -5.89 2.64 14.16
N LEU A 249 -6.05 1.82 13.13
CA LEU A 249 -7.23 0.99 12.95
C LEU A 249 -7.08 -0.30 13.75
N THR A 250 -8.19 -0.72 14.35
CA THR A 250 -8.34 -2.03 15.00
C THR A 250 -9.37 -2.89 14.28
N TYR A 251 -10.22 -2.28 13.44
CA TYR A 251 -11.18 -2.98 12.61
C TYR A 251 -11.53 -2.15 11.38
N ILE A 252 -11.67 -2.81 10.23
CA ILE A 252 -12.30 -2.24 9.04
C ILE A 252 -13.02 -3.33 8.26
N GLY A 253 -14.28 -3.14 7.89
CA GLY A 253 -14.96 -4.05 6.98
C GLY A 253 -16.48 -4.02 7.05
N TYR A 254 -17.08 -4.94 6.30
CA TYR A 254 -18.53 -5.10 6.21
C TYR A 254 -19.12 -5.82 7.43
N GLU A 255 -20.30 -5.37 7.87
CA GLU A 255 -21.17 -6.00 8.87
C GLU A 255 -22.63 -6.07 8.38
#